data_AF-A0A3G8Y8L5-F1
#
_entry.id   AF-A0A3G8Y8L5-F1
#
_cell.length_a   1.000
_cell.length_b   1.000
_cell.length_c   1.000
_cell.angle_alpha   90.00
_cell.angle_beta   90.00
_cell.angle_gamma   90.00
#
_symmetry.space_group_name_H-M   'P 1'
#
loop_
_entity.id
_entity.type
_entity.pdbx_description
1 polymer ?
#
loop_
_entity_poly.entity_id
_entity_poly.type
_entity_poly.pdbx_seq_one_letter_code
_entity_poly.pdbx_strand_id
1 'polypeptide(L)'
;MNATAESIRAGFRVVSGLLILIIGINLLRVITNTLRYGGFSFGLLLSFALLVGLCWAVYNGKIWARVVLALLLLLNAVSALIAGLSFGGGLGAFVALIGALQFLSALSLFVIPQVNAYFEYAAAQS
;
A
#
# COMPACT_ATOMS: atom_id res chain seq x y z
N MET A 1 -20.32 -12.56 13.19
CA MET A 1 -19.56 -13.80 13.49
C MET A 1 -18.43 -13.38 14.41
N ASN A 2 -18.32 -13.93 15.62
CA ASN A 2 -17.23 -13.56 16.53
C ASN A 2 -15.91 -13.96 15.87
N ALA A 3 -15.05 -12.97 15.59
CA ALA A 3 -13.73 -13.22 15.03
C ALA A 3 -12.95 -14.15 15.97
N THR A 4 -12.51 -15.30 15.46
CA THR A 4 -11.69 -16.23 16.23
C THR A 4 -10.28 -15.65 16.38
N ALA A 5 -9.55 -16.01 17.43
CA ALA A 5 -8.18 -15.51 17.63
C ALA A 5 -7.25 -15.83 16.45
N GLU A 6 -7.52 -16.93 15.73
CA GLU A 6 -6.83 -17.30 14.50
C GLU A 6 -7.13 -16.36 13.33
N SER A 7 -8.38 -15.91 13.16
CA SER A 7 -8.74 -14.98 12.10
C SER A 7 -8.08 -13.61 12.29
N ILE A 8 -7.95 -13.16 13.54
CA ILE A 8 -7.25 -11.92 13.91
C ILE A 8 -5.75 -12.03 13.60
N ARG A 9 -5.09 -13.15 13.96
CA ARG A 9 -3.67 -13.37 13.64
C ARG A 9 -3.43 -13.48 12.13
N ALA A 10 -4.34 -14.12 11.40
CA ALA A 10 -4.26 -14.20 9.94
C ALA A 10 -4.42 -12.80 9.32
N GLY A 11 -5.41 -12.03 9.77
CA GLY A 11 -5.62 -10.64 9.35
C GLY A 11 -4.41 -9.76 9.61
N PHE A 12 -3.81 -9.86 10.80
CA PHE A 12 -2.58 -9.17 11.16
C PHE A 12 -1.43 -9.45 10.18
N ARG A 13 -1.22 -10.72 9.83
CA ARG A 13 -0.16 -11.12 8.88
C ARG A 13 -0.42 -10.55 7.49
N VAL A 14 -1.67 -10.60 7.02
CA VAL A 14 -2.06 -10.06 5.71
C VAL A 14 -1.87 -8.54 5.68
N VAL A 15 -2.36 -7.82 6.69
CA VAL A 15 -2.21 -6.35 6.77
C VAL A 15 -0.74 -5.97 6.87
N SER A 16 0.04 -6.60 7.75
CA SER A 16 1.47 -6.32 7.88
C SER A 16 2.22 -6.59 6.57
N GLY A 17 1.93 -7.71 5.91
CA GLY A 17 2.52 -8.05 4.61
C GLY A 17 2.19 -7.04 3.52
N LEU A 18 0.92 -6.59 3.44
CA LEU A 18 0.49 -5.54 2.51
C LEU A 18 1.22 -4.22 2.77
N LEU A 19 1.31 -3.78 4.04
CA LEU A 19 1.98 -2.54 4.40
C LEU A 19 3.48 -2.59 4.07
N ILE A 20 4.15 -3.70 4.38
CA ILE A 20 5.57 -3.91 4.02
C ILE A 20 5.75 -3.87 2.50
N LEU A 21 4.87 -4.52 1.74
CA LEU A 21 4.91 -4.51 0.28
C LEU A 21 4.74 -3.08 -0.28
N ILE A 22 3.76 -2.32 0.23
CA ILE A 22 3.50 -0.94 -0.19
C ILE A 22 4.71 -0.04 0.11
N ILE A 23 5.28 -0.16 1.32
CA ILE A 23 6.49 0.58 1.70
C ILE A 23 7.66 0.19 0.79
N GLY A 24 7.85 -1.11 0.53
CA GLY A 24 8.90 -1.62 -0.35
C GLY A 24 8.81 -1.08 -1.78
N ILE A 25 7.61 -1.08 -2.37
CA ILE A 25 7.38 -0.53 -3.72
C ILE A 25 7.69 0.97 -3.76
N ASN A 26 7.27 1.73 -2.75
CA ASN A 26 7.54 3.17 -2.70
C ASN A 26 9.01 3.48 -2.41
N LEU A 27 9.69 2.64 -1.62
CA LEU A 27 11.13 2.75 -1.39
C LEU A 27 11.92 2.51 -2.67
N LEU A 28 11.56 1.49 -3.45
CA LEU A 28 12.14 1.26 -4.79
C LEU A 28 11.95 2.46 -5.71
N ARG A 29 10.78 3.12 -5.66
CA ARG A 29 10.51 4.35 -6.41
C ARG A 29 11.43 5.50 -5.97
N VAL A 30 11.66 5.68 -4.67
CA VAL A 30 12.60 6.68 -4.15
C VAL A 30 14.03 6.36 -4.63
N ILE A 31 14.49 5.12 -4.46
CA ILE A 31 15.84 4.69 -4.85
C ILE A 31 16.08 4.90 -6.34
N THR A 32 15.16 4.41 -7.19
CA THR A 32 15.28 4.55 -8.65
C THR A 32 15.28 6.01 -9.10
N ASN A 33 14.50 6.87 -8.44
CA ASN A 33 14.49 8.30 -8.74
C ASN A 33 15.83 8.96 -8.32
N THR A 34 16.33 8.66 -7.13
CA THR A 34 17.62 9.17 -6.64
C THR A 34 18.78 8.75 -7.53
N LEU A 35 18.80 7.48 -7.99
CA LEU A 35 19.81 6.99 -8.92
C LEU A 35 19.73 7.67 -10.29
N ARG A 36 18.51 7.95 -10.78
CA ARG A 36 18.28 8.55 -12.11
C ARG A 36 18.63 10.04 -12.17
N TYR A 37 18.36 10.78 -11.10
CA TYR A 37 18.53 12.24 -11.06
C TYR A 37 19.74 12.69 -10.21
N GLY A 38 20.53 11.76 -9.68
CA GLY A 38 21.78 12.04 -8.99
C GLY A 38 21.63 12.76 -7.65
N GLY A 39 20.45 12.74 -7.03
CA GLY A 39 20.18 13.48 -5.80
C GLY A 39 18.89 13.07 -5.10
N PHE A 40 18.78 13.43 -3.82
CA PHE A 40 17.57 13.24 -3.04
C PHE A 40 16.61 14.40 -3.27
N SER A 41 15.42 14.10 -3.78
CA SER A 41 14.32 15.06 -3.77
C SER A 41 13.69 15.06 -2.38
N PHE A 42 13.80 16.20 -1.67
CA PHE A 42 13.15 16.39 -0.38
C PHE A 42 11.65 16.10 -0.45
N GLY A 43 10.99 16.48 -1.54
CA GLY A 43 9.57 16.18 -1.76
C GLY A 43 9.27 14.68 -1.79
N LEU A 44 10.11 13.87 -2.48
CA LEU A 44 9.94 12.41 -2.50
C LEU A 44 10.17 11.78 -1.13
N LEU A 45 11.18 12.24 -0.40
CA LEU A 45 11.46 11.76 0.96
C LEU A 45 10.31 12.10 1.93
N LEU A 46 9.79 13.32 1.84
CA LEU A 46 8.65 13.75 2.65
C LEU A 46 7.40 12.93 2.31
N SER A 47 7.08 12.75 1.03
CA SER A 47 5.96 11.90 0.61
C SER A 47 6.12 10.46 1.09
N PHE A 48 7.33 9.90 1.05
CA PHE A 48 7.62 8.56 1.58
C PHE A 48 7.43 8.50 3.10
N ALA A 49 7.94 9.47 3.86
CA ALA A 49 7.76 9.53 5.30
C ALA A 49 6.28 9.64 5.70
N LEU A 50 5.51 10.47 4.99
CA LEU A 50 4.06 10.57 5.17
C LEU A 50 3.34 9.26 4.86
N LEU A 51 3.77 8.54 3.82
CA LEU A 51 3.22 7.22 3.49
C LEU A 51 3.53 6.19 4.58
N VAL A 52 4.74 6.20 5.15
CA VAL A 52 5.09 5.32 6.29
C VAL A 52 4.24 5.66 7.51
N GLY A 53 4.06 6.95 7.81
CA GLY A 53 3.16 7.41 8.89
C GLY A 53 1.71 7.00 8.66
N LEU A 54 1.24 7.06 7.41
CA LEU A 54 -0.10 6.58 7.04
C LEU A 54 -0.22 5.06 7.22
N CYS A 55 0.79 4.29 6.81
CA CYS A 55 0.82 2.85 7.01
C CYS A 55 0.78 2.49 8.51
N TRP A 56 1.47 3.27 9.35
CA TRP A 56 1.41 3.10 10.80
C TRP A 56 0.00 3.39 11.37
N ALA A 57 -0.65 4.47 10.91
CA ALA A 57 -2.02 4.78 11.30
C ALA A 57 -3.01 3.68 10.87
N VAL A 58 -2.81 3.08 9.67
CA VAL A 58 -3.57 1.92 9.22
C VAL A 58 -3.32 0.72 10.12
N TYR A 59 -2.06 0.41 10.43
CA TYR A 59 -1.71 -0.69 11.33
C TYR A 59 -2.41 -0.58 12.69
N ASN A 60 -2.53 0.63 13.24
CA ASN A 60 -3.26 0.92 14.49
C ASN A 60 -4.80 0.92 14.36
N GLY A 61 -5.35 0.50 13.23
CA GLY A 61 -6.80 0.35 13.05
C GLY A 61 -7.58 1.62 12.74
N LYS A 62 -6.91 2.74 12.41
CA LYS A 62 -7.62 3.99 12.11
C LYS A 62 -8.31 3.91 10.74
N ILE A 63 -9.65 3.94 10.73
CA ILE A 63 -10.46 3.76 9.51
C ILE A 63 -10.21 4.86 8.47
N TRP A 64 -10.02 6.11 8.90
CA TRP A 64 -9.72 7.23 8.00
C TRP A 64 -8.39 7.00 7.26
N ALA A 65 -7.37 6.48 7.94
CA ALA A 65 -6.07 6.19 7.34
C ALA A 65 -6.19 5.08 6.29
N ARG A 66 -7.04 4.08 6.53
CA ARG A 66 -7.31 2.98 5.61
C ARG A 66 -7.97 3.47 4.31
N VAL A 67 -8.95 4.36 4.43
CA VAL A 67 -9.60 5.00 3.27
C VAL A 67 -8.58 5.83 2.48
N VAL A 68 -7.80 6.68 3.17
CA VAL A 68 -6.79 7.52 2.52
C VAL A 68 -5.72 6.67 1.81
N LEU A 69 -5.23 5.61 2.45
CA LEU A 69 -4.25 4.70 1.85
C LEU A 69 -4.81 4.02 0.60
N ALA A 70 -6.05 3.55 0.65
CA ALA A 70 -6.68 2.92 -0.49
C ALA A 70 -6.87 3.88 -1.67
N LEU A 71 -7.29 5.12 -1.41
CA LEU A 71 -7.39 6.15 -2.45
C LEU A 71 -6.02 6.44 -3.09
N LEU A 72 -4.97 6.57 -2.28
CA LEU A 72 -3.60 6.78 -2.77
C LEU A 72 -3.11 5.59 -3.61
N LEU A 73 -3.41 4.36 -3.20
CA LEU A 73 -3.06 3.16 -3.97
C LEU A 73 -3.83 3.09 -5.29
N LEU A 74 -5.11 3.43 -5.30
CA LEU A 74 -5.91 3.48 -6.53
C LEU A 74 -5.39 4.53 -7.51
N LEU A 75 -5.08 5.75 -7.03
CA LEU A 75 -4.51 6.81 -7.87
C LEU A 75 -3.15 6.43 -8.45
N ASN A 76 -2.27 5.84 -7.63
CA ASN A 76 -0.97 5.36 -8.11
C ASN A 76 -1.14 4.17 -9.07
N ALA A 77 -2.09 3.27 -8.82
CA ALA A 77 -2.39 2.15 -9.70
C ALA A 77 -2.81 2.61 -11.10
N VAL A 78 -3.77 3.55 -11.17
CA VAL A 78 -4.21 4.13 -12.45
C VAL A 78 -3.06 4.81 -13.16
N SER A 79 -2.26 5.62 -12.44
CA SER A 79 -1.10 6.30 -13.01
C SER A 79 -0.05 5.31 -13.55
N ALA A 80 0.22 4.23 -12.83
CA ALA A 80 1.17 3.19 -13.22
C ALA A 80 0.65 2.36 -14.42
N LEU A 81 -0.65 2.06 -14.46
CA LEU A 81 -1.25 1.37 -15.61
C LEU A 81 -1.17 2.23 -16.88
N ILE A 82 -1.51 3.51 -16.80
CA ILE A 82 -1.40 4.46 -17.93
C ILE A 82 0.06 4.60 -18.38
N ALA A 83 0.99 4.74 -17.44
CA ALA A 83 2.41 4.81 -17.73
C ALA A 83 2.93 3.52 -18.38
N GLY A 84 2.50 2.36 -17.88
CA GLY A 84 2.85 1.04 -18.43
C GLY A 84 2.40 0.86 -19.87
N LEU A 85 1.21 1.33 -20.22
CA LEU A 85 0.70 1.34 -21.60
C LEU A 85 1.52 2.25 -22.52
N SER A 86 2.11 3.32 -21.96
CA SER A 86 2.88 4.31 -22.72
C SER A 86 4.32 3.90 -22.99
N PHE A 87 4.97 3.15 -22.08
CA PHE A 87 6.39 2.77 -22.22
C PHE A 87 6.65 1.61 -23.20
N GLY A 88 5.66 0.75 -23.46
CA GLY A 88 5.82 -0.42 -24.31
C GLY A 88 6.84 -1.45 -23.80
N GLY A 89 6.85 -2.64 -24.42
CA GLY A 89 7.83 -3.70 -24.12
C GLY A 89 7.84 -4.22 -22.67
N GLY A 90 8.95 -4.84 -22.25
CA GLY A 90 9.07 -5.49 -20.94
C GLY A 90 9.02 -4.52 -19.76
N LEU A 91 9.51 -3.29 -19.93
CA LEU A 91 9.42 -2.25 -18.90
C LEU A 91 7.98 -1.77 -18.70
N GLY A 92 7.22 -1.58 -19.80
CA GLY A 92 5.80 -1.23 -19.71
C GLY A 92 4.98 -2.29 -18.97
N ALA A 93 5.21 -3.57 -19.27
CA ALA A 93 4.55 -4.69 -18.58
C ALA A 93 4.88 -4.73 -17.09
N PHE A 94 6.13 -4.47 -16.70
CA PHE A 94 6.53 -4.41 -15.30
C PHE A 94 5.86 -3.25 -14.54
N VAL A 95 5.80 -2.05 -15.14
CA VAL A 95 5.12 -0.90 -14.52
C VAL A 95 3.61 -1.15 -14.40
N ALA A 96 2.98 -1.75 -15.41
CA ALA A 96 1.58 -2.15 -15.36
C ALA A 96 1.31 -3.18 -14.25
N LEU A 97 2.22 -4.13 -14.04
CA LEU A 97 2.14 -5.12 -12.96
C LEU A 97 2.22 -4.46 -11.58
N ILE A 98 3.10 -3.48 -11.39
CA ILE A 98 3.14 -2.68 -10.16
C ILE A 98 1.80 -1.98 -9.93
N GLY A 99 1.22 -1.39 -10.98
CA GLY A 99 -0.11 -0.77 -10.90
C GLY A 99 -1.20 -1.75 -10.49
N ALA A 100 -1.22 -2.94 -11.08
CA ALA A 100 -2.17 -3.99 -10.73
C ALA A 100 -2.01 -4.46 -9.27
N LEU A 101 -0.77 -4.62 -8.79
CA LEU A 101 -0.51 -4.98 -7.39
C LEU A 101 -1.02 -3.93 -6.41
N GLN A 102 -0.87 -2.64 -6.73
CA GLN A 102 -1.40 -1.56 -5.90
C GLN A 102 -2.93 -1.55 -5.89
N PHE A 103 -3.56 -1.79 -7.04
CA PHE A 103 -5.01 -1.92 -7.13
C PHE A 103 -5.54 -3.10 -6.29
N LEU A 104 -4.93 -4.27 -6.42
CA LEU A 104 -5.29 -5.45 -5.62
C LEU A 104 -5.05 -5.22 -4.13
N SER A 105 -3.97 -4.51 -3.77
CA SER A 105 -3.69 -4.13 -2.37
C SER A 105 -4.80 -3.23 -1.82
N ALA A 106 -5.25 -2.22 -2.58
CA ALA A 106 -6.35 -1.34 -2.19
C ALA A 106 -7.66 -2.12 -1.96
N LEU A 107 -7.99 -3.06 -2.85
CA LEU A 107 -9.16 -3.92 -2.71
C LEU A 107 -9.04 -4.87 -1.51
N SER A 108 -7.87 -5.48 -1.33
CA SER A 108 -7.61 -6.43 -0.25
C SER A 108 -7.81 -5.80 1.13
N LEU A 109 -7.58 -4.49 1.25
CA LEU A 109 -7.85 -3.76 2.47
C LEU A 109 -9.32 -3.82 2.87
N PHE A 110 -10.29 -4.00 1.96
CA PHE A 110 -11.73 -3.99 2.26
C PHE A 110 -12.47 -5.30 2.03
N VAL A 111 -12.02 -6.08 1.05
CA VAL A 111 -12.74 -7.27 0.61
C VAL A 111 -12.39 -8.49 1.46
N ILE A 112 -11.18 -8.56 2.02
CA ILE A 112 -10.71 -9.73 2.75
C ILE A 112 -11.33 -9.78 4.15
N PRO A 113 -12.12 -10.82 4.49
CA PRO A 113 -12.81 -10.89 5.78
C PRO A 113 -11.85 -10.97 6.97
N GLN A 114 -10.68 -11.60 6.80
CA GLN A 114 -9.63 -11.66 7.83
C GLN A 114 -9.06 -10.27 8.13
N VAL A 115 -8.93 -9.42 7.10
CA VAL A 115 -8.46 -8.03 7.25
C VAL A 115 -9.50 -7.20 7.99
N ASN A 116 -10.78 -7.38 7.68
CA ASN A 116 -11.88 -6.73 8.40
C ASN A 116 -11.92 -7.14 9.88
N ALA A 117 -11.78 -8.44 10.17
CA ALA A 117 -11.70 -8.94 11.55
C ALA A 117 -10.53 -8.35 12.34
N TYR A 118 -9.36 -8.19 11.71
CA TYR A 118 -8.22 -7.51 12.33
C TYR A 118 -8.53 -6.05 12.63
N PHE A 119 -9.13 -5.31 11.69
CA PHE A 119 -9.43 -3.90 11.89
C PHE A 119 -10.52 -3.66 12.93
N GLU A 120 -11.53 -4.53 13.02
CA GLU A 120 -12.53 -4.49 14.10
C GLU A 120 -11.86 -4.67 15.47
N TYR A 121 -10.94 -5.63 15.58
CA TYR A 121 -10.16 -5.84 16.80
C TYR A 121 -9.27 -4.65 17.14
N ALA A 122 -8.53 -4.12 16.16
CA ALA A 122 -7.62 -2.99 16.37
C ALA A 122 -8.38 -1.72 16.76
N ALA A 123 -9.55 -1.46 16.16
CA ALA A 123 -10.41 -0.34 16.51
C ALA A 123 -10.97 -0.44 17.94
N ALA A 124 -11.24 -1.66 18.43
CA ALA A 124 -11.68 -1.88 19.81
C ALA A 124 -10.59 -1.63 20.87
N GLN A 125 -9.32 -1.54 20.47
CA GLN A 125 -8.19 -1.27 21.37
C GLN A 125 -7.63 0.16 21.29
N SER A 126 -8.13 0.99 20.38
CA SER A 126 -7.59 2.33 20.06
C SER A 126 -8.46 3.46 20.58
#